data_AF-A0A2N5TCR1-F1
#
_entry.id   AF-A0A2N5TCR1-F1
#
_cell.length_a   1.000
_cell.length_b   1.000
_cell.length_c   1.000
_cell.angle_alpha   90.00
_cell.angle_beta   90.00
_cell.angle_gamma   90.00
#
_symmetry.space_group_name_H-M   'P 1'
#
loop_
_entity.id
_entity.type
_entity.pdbx_description
1 polymer ?
#
loop_
_entity_poly.entity_id
_entity_poly.type
_entity_poly.pdbx_seq_one_letter_code
_entity_poly.pdbx_strand_id
1 'polypeptide(L)'
;MEEDELSVLSEQIPTPTLPGQLTTVELTCSLWFENAFTSPPAASPLAFASEETLYIIADADHPLRMEIAEGVMTFGEFKNAIINEIGSTAPAACHLQQALSEASDSGHIRWRYSITQNDGSQSWTAEARSGDKYSAFVAAAHAFPAGSRFEVHVKMEKSEEEAIDHPPSHLCQRSSGRAPINHPPP
;
A
#
# COMPACT_ATOMS: atom_id res chain seq x y z
N MET A 1 -52.57 -9.13 -33.13
CA MET A 1 -51.61 -8.03 -33.33
C MET A 1 -52.31 -6.80 -32.80
N GLU A 2 -51.97 -6.27 -31.63
CA GLU A 2 -50.85 -6.40 -30.69
C GLU A 2 -51.47 -6.14 -29.28
N GLU A 3 -51.29 -7.01 -28.27
CA GLU A 3 -50.25 -6.96 -27.21
C GLU A 3 -50.24 -5.58 -26.51
N ASP A 4 -50.95 -5.44 -25.39
CA ASP A 4 -50.44 -5.62 -24.01
C ASP A 4 -49.21 -4.75 -23.73
N GLU A 5 -49.38 -3.70 -22.93
CA GLU A 5 -48.35 -3.17 -22.05
C GLU A 5 -49.08 -2.54 -20.86
N LEU A 6 -49.49 -3.42 -19.93
CA LEU A 6 -49.67 -3.05 -18.53
C LEU A 6 -48.35 -2.42 -18.06
N SER A 7 -48.26 -1.09 -18.08
CA SER A 7 -47.19 -0.35 -17.44
C SER A 7 -47.26 -0.59 -15.93
N VAL A 8 -46.64 -1.68 -15.49
CA VAL A 8 -46.30 -1.93 -14.11
C VAL A 8 -45.32 -0.82 -13.73
N LEU A 9 -45.86 0.22 -13.08
CA LEU A 9 -45.12 1.07 -12.17
C LEU A 9 -44.55 0.15 -11.09
N SER A 10 -43.39 -0.45 -11.37
CA SER A 10 -42.51 -0.96 -10.34
C SER A 10 -42.03 0.27 -9.57
N GLU A 11 -42.78 0.62 -8.52
CA GLU A 11 -42.22 1.35 -7.40
C GLU A 11 -40.95 0.62 -6.99
N GLN A 12 -39.80 1.13 -7.45
CA GLN A 12 -38.52 0.76 -6.92
C GLN A 12 -38.57 1.13 -5.44
N ILE A 13 -38.81 0.13 -4.61
CA ILE A 13 -38.60 0.24 -3.17
C ILE A 13 -37.15 0.72 -3.02
N PRO A 14 -36.91 1.90 -2.43
CA PRO A 14 -35.55 2.31 -2.11
C PRO A 14 -34.96 1.19 -1.27
N THR A 15 -33.86 0.58 -1.73
CA THR A 15 -33.07 -0.32 -0.90
C THR A 15 -32.84 0.39 0.43
N PRO A 16 -33.19 -0.20 1.58
CA PRO A 16 -32.92 0.46 2.85
C PRO A 16 -31.41 0.63 2.95
N THR A 17 -30.94 1.87 2.84
CA THR A 17 -29.59 2.26 3.26
C THR A 17 -29.57 2.04 4.76
N LEU A 18 -29.17 0.84 5.17
CA LEU A 18 -29.02 0.49 6.57
C LEU A 18 -27.96 1.45 7.12
N PRO A 19 -28.28 2.25 8.16
CA PRO A 19 -27.35 3.21 8.72
C PRO A 19 -26.08 2.49 9.14
N GLY A 20 -24.92 3.09 8.83
CA GLY A 20 -23.56 2.57 9.00
C GLY A 20 -23.38 1.73 10.25
N GLN A 21 -23.64 0.43 10.12
CA GLN A 21 -23.60 -0.49 11.23
C GLN A 21 -22.12 -0.73 11.51
N LEU A 22 -21.66 -0.32 12.70
CA LEU A 22 -20.26 -0.45 13.09
C LEU A 22 -19.83 -1.92 12.98
N THR A 23 -18.88 -2.21 12.09
CA THR A 23 -18.32 -3.54 11.96
C THR A 23 -16.96 -3.55 12.65
N THR A 24 -16.86 -4.26 13.76
CA THR A 24 -15.55 -4.62 14.31
C THR A 24 -14.94 -5.70 13.42
N VAL A 25 -13.82 -5.39 12.79
CA VAL A 25 -13.05 -6.34 11.97
C VAL A 25 -11.76 -6.72 12.70
N GLU A 26 -11.40 -8.00 12.59
CA GLU A 26 -10.09 -8.52 12.96
C GLU A 26 -9.22 -8.56 11.71
N LEU A 27 -8.18 -7.73 11.71
CA LEU A 27 -7.38 -7.40 10.54
C LEU A 27 -5.95 -7.88 10.72
N THR A 28 -5.49 -8.72 9.80
CA THR A 28 -4.06 -9.06 9.71
C THR A 28 -3.34 -7.99 8.90
N CYS A 29 -2.18 -7.56 9.36
CA CYS A 29 -1.41 -6.48 8.75
C CYS A 29 0.01 -6.94 8.47
N SER A 30 0.48 -6.63 7.26
CA SER A 30 1.88 -6.83 6.91
C SER A 30 2.44 -5.61 6.16
N LEU A 31 3.73 -5.38 6.36
CA LEU A 31 4.50 -4.36 5.67
C LEU A 31 5.54 -5.03 4.77
N TRP A 32 5.57 -4.62 3.50
CA TRP A 32 6.50 -5.12 2.49
C TRP A 32 7.36 -3.98 1.93
N PHE A 33 8.65 -4.27 1.76
CA PHE A 33 9.61 -3.43 1.05
C PHE A 33 10.07 -4.13 -0.22
N GLU A 34 9.96 -3.45 -1.37
CA GLU A 34 10.51 -3.95 -2.63
C GLU A 34 11.64 -3.01 -3.06
N ASN A 35 12.83 -3.58 -3.31
CA ASN A 35 13.98 -2.85 -3.86
C ASN A 35 14.38 -1.66 -2.97
N ALA A 36 14.64 -1.95 -1.69
CA ALA A 36 14.96 -0.98 -0.66
C ALA A 36 16.03 0.00 -1.17
N PHE A 37 15.72 1.30 -1.07
CA PHE A 37 16.56 2.49 -1.27
C PHE A 37 18.03 2.18 -1.53
N THR A 38 18.58 2.69 -2.64
CA THR A 38 19.98 2.44 -3.02
C THR A 38 20.98 2.97 -1.98
N SER A 39 20.54 3.86 -1.08
CA SER A 39 21.26 4.26 0.13
C SER A 39 20.27 4.79 1.18
N PRO A 40 19.75 3.95 2.08
CA PRO A 40 19.02 4.46 3.23
C PRO A 40 19.99 5.27 4.12
N PRO A 41 19.56 6.38 4.74
CA PRO A 41 20.39 7.11 5.70
C PRO A 41 20.96 6.13 6.74
N ALA A 42 22.22 6.29 7.16
CA ALA A 42 22.93 5.34 8.05
C ALA A 42 22.28 5.10 9.44
N ALA A 43 21.19 5.82 9.75
CA ALA A 43 20.36 5.66 10.95
C ALA A 43 18.90 5.24 10.63
N SER A 44 18.58 4.99 9.37
CA SER A 44 17.24 4.60 8.94
C SER A 44 17.01 3.10 9.17
N PRO A 45 15.84 2.70 9.67
CA PRO A 45 15.46 1.29 9.82
C PRO A 45 15.42 0.56 8.47
N LEU A 46 15.32 1.33 7.38
CA LEU A 46 15.45 0.83 6.00
C LEU A 46 16.86 0.33 5.67
N ALA A 47 17.88 0.69 6.47
CA ALA A 47 19.25 0.16 6.34
C ALA A 47 19.36 -1.33 6.68
N PHE A 48 18.33 -1.90 7.32
CA PHE A 48 18.24 -3.33 7.60
C PHE A 48 17.31 -4.07 6.62
N ALA A 49 16.64 -3.35 5.72
CA ALA A 49 15.78 -3.97 4.72
C ALA A 49 16.67 -4.61 3.62
N SER A 50 16.64 -5.93 3.51
CA SER A 50 17.17 -6.65 2.35
C SER A 50 16.30 -6.37 1.10
N GLU A 51 16.77 -6.79 -0.09
CA GLU A 51 16.09 -6.61 -1.39
C GLU A 51 14.56 -6.85 -1.34
N GLU A 52 14.13 -7.79 -0.50
CA GLU A 52 12.74 -8.02 -0.13
C GLU A 52 12.66 -8.22 1.38
N THR A 53 11.95 -7.34 2.10
CA THR A 53 11.72 -7.50 3.55
C THR A 53 10.23 -7.48 3.84
N LEU A 54 9.75 -8.53 4.51
CA LEU A 54 8.37 -8.66 4.97
C LEU A 54 8.34 -8.59 6.50
N TYR A 55 7.58 -7.65 7.04
CA TYR A 55 7.23 -7.60 8.45
C TYR A 55 5.77 -8.02 8.62
N ILE A 56 5.56 -9.04 9.45
CA ILE A 56 4.22 -9.42 9.92
C ILE A 56 3.96 -8.61 11.18
N ILE A 57 2.98 -7.73 11.12
CA ILE A 57 2.70 -6.73 12.15
C ILE A 57 1.53 -7.21 13.02
N ALA A 58 0.53 -7.80 12.37
CA ALA A 58 -0.56 -8.49 13.02
C ALA A 58 -0.94 -9.72 12.21
N ASP A 59 -1.11 -10.84 12.89
CA ASP A 59 -1.45 -12.13 12.29
C ASP A 59 -2.77 -12.66 12.87
N ALA A 60 -3.11 -13.90 12.53
CA ALA A 60 -4.36 -14.51 12.97
C ALA A 60 -4.41 -14.76 14.49
N ASP A 61 -3.26 -14.90 15.17
CA ASP A 61 -3.19 -15.10 16.61
C ASP A 61 -3.29 -13.76 17.36
N HIS A 62 -2.77 -12.68 16.75
CA HIS A 62 -2.80 -11.33 17.31
C HIS A 62 -3.28 -10.30 16.27
N PRO A 63 -4.58 -10.31 15.89
CA PRO A 63 -5.10 -9.42 14.85
C PRO A 63 -5.35 -8.01 15.38
N LEU A 64 -5.34 -7.03 14.46
CA LEU A 64 -5.75 -5.66 14.76
C LEU A 64 -7.26 -5.57 14.78
N ARG A 65 -7.79 -5.13 15.91
CA ARG A 65 -9.22 -4.88 16.07
C ARG A 65 -9.51 -3.44 15.68
N MET A 66 -10.26 -3.26 14.61
CA MET A 66 -10.66 -1.94 14.13
C MET A 66 -12.17 -1.90 13.94
N GLU A 67 -12.76 -0.78 14.32
CA GLU A 67 -14.16 -0.48 14.04
C GLU A 67 -14.23 0.30 12.74
N ILE A 68 -14.75 -0.33 11.69
CA ILE A 68 -14.92 0.30 10.38
C ILE A 68 -16.42 0.44 10.08
N ALA A 69 -16.81 1.65 9.69
CA ALA A 69 -18.12 1.95 9.14
C ALA A 69 -18.04 3.22 8.29
N GLU A 70 -18.95 3.32 7.33
CA GLU A 70 -19.04 4.50 6.46
C GLU A 70 -19.27 5.76 7.29
N GLY A 71 -18.40 6.75 7.12
CA GLY A 71 -18.45 8.03 7.84
C GLY A 71 -18.03 7.98 9.32
N VAL A 72 -17.69 6.81 9.87
CA VAL A 72 -17.21 6.67 11.26
C VAL A 72 -15.69 6.72 11.33
N MET A 73 -15.01 5.94 10.50
CA MET A 73 -13.55 5.96 10.38
C MET A 73 -13.21 6.51 9.00
N THR A 74 -12.46 7.61 8.96
CA THR A 74 -11.93 8.15 7.72
C THR A 74 -10.71 7.34 7.26
N PHE A 75 -10.38 7.41 5.97
CA PHE A 75 -9.14 6.82 5.47
C PHE A 75 -7.90 7.37 6.22
N GLY A 76 -7.91 8.64 6.61
CA GLY A 76 -6.82 9.25 7.38
C GLY A 76 -6.64 8.61 8.76
N GLU A 77 -7.74 8.39 9.49
CA GLU A 77 -7.72 7.73 10.79
C GLU A 77 -7.31 6.26 10.68
N PHE A 78 -7.89 5.54 9.71
CA PHE A 78 -7.50 4.16 9.40
C PHE A 78 -6.01 4.04 9.08
N LYS A 79 -5.52 4.90 8.19
CA LYS A 79 -4.11 4.98 7.81
C LYS A 79 -3.23 5.22 9.03
N ASN A 80 -3.57 6.21 9.86
CA ASN A 80 -2.79 6.55 11.04
C ASN A 80 -2.78 5.41 12.05
N ALA A 81 -3.90 4.72 12.25
CA ALA A 81 -3.97 3.55 13.12
C ALA A 81 -3.03 2.43 12.65
N ILE A 82 -3.03 2.11 11.35
CA ILE A 82 -2.12 1.11 10.77
C ILE A 82 -0.66 1.55 10.91
N ILE A 83 -0.31 2.79 10.56
CA ILE A 83 1.08 3.30 10.65
C ILE A 83 1.57 3.31 12.11
N ASN A 84 0.72 3.71 13.05
CA ASN A 84 1.06 3.72 14.47
C ASN A 84 1.32 2.30 14.99
N GLU A 85 0.49 1.34 14.60
CA GLU A 85 0.68 -0.06 14.99
C GLU A 85 1.99 -0.64 14.44
N ILE A 86 2.26 -0.38 13.16
CA ILE A 86 3.53 -0.78 12.55
C ILE A 86 4.71 -0.15 13.32
N GLY A 87 4.57 1.13 13.65
CA GLY A 87 5.50 1.90 14.44
C GLY A 87 5.67 1.40 15.88
N SER A 88 4.69 0.73 16.49
CA SER A 88 4.85 0.18 17.85
C SER A 88 5.42 -1.23 17.86
N THR A 89 5.17 -2.01 16.82
CA THR A 89 5.42 -3.46 16.81
C THR A 89 6.73 -3.83 16.11
N ALA A 90 7.19 -3.02 15.15
CA ALA A 90 8.42 -3.29 14.41
C ALA A 90 9.69 -2.90 15.18
N PRO A 91 10.83 -3.61 14.96
CA PRO A 91 12.14 -3.15 15.41
C PRO A 91 12.44 -1.74 14.88
N ALA A 92 13.02 -0.87 15.71
CA ALA A 92 13.25 0.54 15.38
C ALA A 92 11.99 1.35 15.00
N ALA A 93 10.82 0.88 15.45
CA ALA A 93 9.59 1.60 15.79
C ALA A 93 9.51 3.09 15.38
N CYS A 94 10.18 3.97 16.12
CA CYS A 94 10.08 5.42 15.93
C CYS A 94 10.55 5.90 14.55
N HIS A 95 11.64 5.35 14.04
CA HIS A 95 12.16 5.73 12.73
C HIS A 95 11.31 5.12 11.60
N LEU A 96 10.73 3.94 11.83
CA LEU A 96 9.90 3.28 10.82
C LEU A 96 8.55 3.98 10.67
N GLN A 97 7.94 4.38 11.80
CA GLN A 97 6.72 5.16 11.81
C GLN A 97 6.89 6.49 11.05
N GLN A 98 8.02 7.18 11.27
CA GLN A 98 8.34 8.41 10.56
C GLN A 98 8.48 8.16 9.05
N ALA A 99 9.28 7.17 8.65
CA ALA A 99 9.49 6.84 7.24
C ALA A 99 8.17 6.47 6.53
N LEU A 100 7.26 5.75 7.19
CA LEU A 100 5.95 5.41 6.64
C LEU A 100 5.03 6.62 6.52
N SER A 101 5.09 7.54 7.47
CA SER A 101 4.31 8.78 7.41
C SER A 101 4.76 9.63 6.22
N GLU A 102 6.07 9.84 6.08
CA GLU A 102 6.66 10.60 4.96
C GLU A 102 6.38 9.97 3.60
N ALA A 103 6.52 8.64 3.50
CA ALA A 103 6.23 7.90 2.27
C ALA A 103 4.73 7.92 1.92
N SER A 104 3.85 7.89 2.93
CA SER A 104 2.43 8.07 2.68
C SER A 104 2.13 9.43 2.07
N ASP A 105 2.68 10.50 2.64
CA ASP A 105 2.39 11.87 2.21
C ASP A 105 2.98 12.16 0.83
N SER A 106 4.05 11.46 0.47
CA SER A 106 4.69 11.51 -0.84
C SER A 106 4.09 10.56 -1.88
N GLY A 107 3.06 9.78 -1.52
CA GLY A 107 2.40 8.83 -2.44
C GLY A 107 3.23 7.59 -2.79
N HIS A 108 4.22 7.25 -1.96
CA HIS A 108 5.10 6.09 -2.10
C HIS A 108 4.61 4.85 -1.35
N ILE A 109 3.40 4.90 -0.80
CA ILE A 109 2.76 3.74 -0.20
C ILE A 109 1.65 3.24 -1.11
N ARG A 110 1.70 1.94 -1.42
CA ARG A 110 0.61 1.20 -2.01
C ARG A 110 -0.07 0.36 -0.94
N TRP A 111 -1.36 0.56 -0.80
CA TRP A 111 -2.26 -0.21 0.04
C TRP A 111 -2.89 -1.31 -0.78
N ARG A 112 -2.85 -2.54 -0.27
CA ARG A 112 -3.64 -3.65 -0.80
C ARG A 112 -4.56 -4.17 0.30
N TYR A 113 -5.84 -4.12 0.02
CA TYR A 113 -6.90 -4.64 0.86
C TYR A 113 -7.33 -6.00 0.32
N SER A 114 -7.49 -6.99 1.19
CA SER A 114 -8.02 -8.30 0.85
C SER A 114 -9.07 -8.72 1.87
N ILE A 115 -10.18 -9.28 1.39
CA ILE A 115 -11.19 -9.92 2.22
C ILE A 115 -11.47 -11.29 1.62
N THR A 116 -11.34 -12.34 2.42
CA THR A 116 -11.57 -13.72 1.94
C THR A 116 -12.48 -14.45 2.92
N GLN A 117 -13.49 -15.15 2.42
CA GLN A 117 -14.31 -16.02 3.26
C GLN A 117 -13.50 -17.20 3.80
N ASN A 118 -13.87 -17.70 4.98
CA ASN A 118 -13.13 -18.80 5.63
C ASN A 118 -13.11 -20.10 4.83
N ASP A 119 -14.13 -20.34 4.01
CA ASP A 119 -14.19 -21.49 3.10
C ASP A 119 -13.45 -21.25 1.77
N GLY A 120 -12.91 -20.04 1.57
CA GLY A 120 -12.23 -19.61 0.34
C GLY A 120 -13.15 -19.42 -0.86
N SER A 121 -14.47 -19.52 -0.71
CA SER A 121 -15.43 -19.50 -1.82
C SER A 121 -15.56 -18.13 -2.49
N GLN A 122 -15.33 -17.06 -1.73
CA GLN A 122 -15.37 -15.69 -2.20
C GLN A 122 -14.17 -14.91 -1.66
N SER A 123 -13.61 -14.07 -2.53
CA SER A 123 -12.58 -13.12 -2.18
C SER A 123 -12.80 -11.78 -2.89
N TRP A 124 -12.33 -10.72 -2.25
CA TRP A 124 -12.32 -9.37 -2.79
C TRP A 124 -10.94 -8.77 -2.54
N THR A 125 -10.39 -8.08 -3.53
CA THR A 125 -9.10 -7.41 -3.41
C THR A 125 -9.13 -6.07 -4.13
N ALA A 126 -8.51 -5.07 -3.53
CA ALA A 126 -8.27 -3.78 -4.17
C ALA A 126 -6.89 -3.25 -3.82
N GLU A 127 -6.24 -2.60 -4.79
CA GLU A 127 -4.99 -1.87 -4.59
C GLU A 127 -5.22 -0.38 -4.81
N ALA A 128 -4.58 0.45 -3.98
CA ALA A 128 -4.67 1.90 -4.07
C ALA A 128 -3.37 2.56 -3.59
N ARG A 129 -3.01 3.68 -4.20
CA ARG A 129 -1.97 4.60 -3.66
C ARG A 129 -2.56 5.69 -2.78
N SER A 130 -3.89 5.75 -2.68
CA SER A 130 -4.63 6.78 -1.96
C SER A 130 -5.87 6.20 -1.27
N GLY A 131 -6.67 7.07 -0.63
CA GLY A 131 -7.91 6.67 0.02
C GLY A 131 -9.07 6.35 -0.92
N ASP A 132 -8.87 6.39 -2.24
CA ASP A 132 -9.93 6.24 -3.26
C ASP A 132 -10.61 4.86 -3.26
N LYS A 133 -9.93 3.82 -2.74
CA LYS A 133 -10.51 2.47 -2.57
C LYS A 133 -10.97 2.18 -1.15
N TYR A 134 -10.79 3.10 -0.22
CA TYR A 134 -11.14 2.87 1.17
C TYR A 134 -12.66 2.73 1.36
N SER A 135 -13.47 3.55 0.69
CA SER A 135 -14.93 3.40 0.72
C SER A 135 -15.40 2.06 0.16
N ALA A 136 -14.76 1.57 -0.91
CA ALA A 136 -15.05 0.25 -1.48
C ALA A 136 -14.64 -0.89 -0.54
N PHE A 137 -13.53 -0.74 0.19
CA PHE A 137 -13.12 -1.68 1.24
C PHE A 137 -14.13 -1.73 2.38
N VAL A 138 -14.60 -0.57 2.87
CA VAL A 138 -15.64 -0.50 3.91
C VAL A 138 -16.93 -1.16 3.41
N ALA A 139 -17.38 -0.85 2.19
CA ALA A 139 -18.56 -1.48 1.61
C ALA A 139 -18.42 -3.00 1.48
N ALA A 140 -17.25 -3.49 1.04
CA ALA A 140 -16.96 -4.91 0.96
C ALA A 140 -16.96 -5.56 2.35
N ALA A 141 -16.43 -4.89 3.37
CA ALA A 141 -16.43 -5.39 4.74
C ALA A 141 -17.84 -5.61 5.31
N HIS A 142 -18.82 -4.80 4.91
CA HIS A 142 -20.22 -5.01 5.29
C HIS A 142 -20.91 -6.12 4.48
N ALA A 143 -20.41 -6.45 3.29
CA ALA A 143 -20.99 -7.48 2.42
C ALA A 143 -20.50 -8.90 2.75
N PHE A 144 -19.29 -9.02 3.30
CA PHE A 144 -18.73 -10.32 3.67
C PHE A 144 -19.32 -10.85 4.98
N PRO A 145 -19.50 -12.18 5.11
CA PRO A 145 -20.04 -12.77 6.33
C PRO A 145 -19.09 -12.61 7.51
N ALA A 146 -19.67 -12.64 8.71
CA ALA A 146 -18.91 -12.64 9.96
C ALA A 146 -17.89 -13.80 9.97
N GLY A 147 -16.69 -13.52 10.48
CA GLY A 147 -15.59 -14.47 10.50
C GLY A 147 -14.74 -14.50 9.23
N SER A 148 -15.09 -13.74 8.18
CA SER A 148 -14.19 -13.57 7.02
C SER A 148 -12.83 -13.01 7.45
N ARG A 149 -11.78 -13.38 6.71
CA ARG A 149 -10.41 -12.90 6.95
C ARG A 149 -10.20 -11.56 6.24
N PHE A 150 -9.77 -10.56 7.00
CA PHE A 150 -9.44 -9.23 6.51
C PHE A 150 -7.93 -9.03 6.55
N GLU A 151 -7.34 -8.62 5.43
CA GLU A 151 -5.90 -8.42 5.32
C GLU A 151 -5.59 -7.07 4.70
N VAL A 152 -4.58 -6.40 5.27
CA VAL A 152 -3.99 -5.20 4.69
C VAL A 152 -2.51 -5.44 4.51
N HIS A 153 -2.07 -5.28 3.27
CA HIS A 153 -0.68 -5.25 2.91
C HIS A 153 -0.30 -3.82 2.58
N VAL A 154 0.64 -3.27 3.34
CA VAL A 154 1.25 -1.98 3.08
C VAL A 154 2.53 -2.24 2.32
N LYS A 155 2.65 -1.72 1.11
CA LYS A 155 3.85 -1.83 0.29
C LYS A 155 4.50 -0.47 0.15
N MET A 156 5.75 -0.35 0.55
CA MET A 156 6.55 0.84 0.29
C MET A 156 7.19 0.71 -1.10
N GLU A 157 6.93 1.68 -1.97
CA GLU A 157 7.46 1.76 -3.32
C GLU A 157 8.61 2.77 -3.38
N LYS A 158 9.57 2.55 -4.28
CA LYS A 158 10.68 3.49 -4.51
C LYS A 158 10.16 4.82 -5.08
N SER A 159 10.72 5.93 -4.61
CA SER A 159 10.50 7.25 -5.21
C SER A 159 11.11 7.32 -6.63
N GLU A 160 10.33 7.83 -7.60
CA GLU A 160 10.78 7.97 -9.00
C GLU A 160 12.00 8.88 -9.15
N GLU A 161 12.24 9.77 -8.18
CA GLU A 161 13.38 10.71 -8.15
C GLU A 161 14.75 10.01 -7.98
N GLU A 162 14.81 8.81 -7.38
CA GLU A 162 16.04 7.99 -7.34
C GLU A 162 16.24 7.13 -8.60
N ALA A 163 15.29 7.09 -9.54
CA ALA A 163 15.41 6.32 -10.78
C ALA A 163 16.20 7.06 -11.88
N ILE A 164 16.48 8.36 -11.69
CA ILE A 164 17.08 9.23 -12.72
C ILE A 164 18.58 9.48 -12.48
N ASP A 165 19.12 9.23 -11.29
CA ASP A 165 20.51 9.65 -10.97
C ASP A 165 21.62 8.66 -11.34
N HIS A 166 21.39 7.67 -12.21
CA HIS A 166 22.48 6.91 -12.83
C HIS A 166 22.24 6.67 -14.33
N PRO A 167 22.55 7.63 -15.21
CA PRO A 167 22.95 7.23 -16.56
C PRO A 167 24.20 6.36 -16.43
N PRO A 168 24.31 5.23 -17.14
CA PRO A 168 25.55 4.47 -17.15
C PRO A 168 26.62 5.38 -17.76
N SER A 169 27.71 5.62 -17.03
CA SER A 169 28.89 6.36 -17.49
C SER A 169 29.63 5.56 -18.58
N HIS A 170 28.95 5.26 -19.70
CA HIS A 170 29.56 4.83 -20.94
C HIS A 170 30.01 6.07 -21.73
N LEU A 171 31.04 6.77 -21.25
CA LEU A 171 31.73 7.75 -22.07
C LEU A 171 33.13 8.09 -21.50
N CYS A 172 34.04 7.12 -21.54
CA CYS A 172 35.43 7.43 -21.85
C CYS A 172 35.79 6.78 -23.18
N GLN A 173 35.66 7.61 -24.21
CA GLN A 173 35.97 7.33 -25.59
C GLN A 173 37.42 6.86 -25.75
N ARG A 174 37.60 5.86 -26.61
CA ARG A 174 38.82 5.67 -27.40
C ARG A 174 39.22 7.00 -28.04
N SER A 175 40.35 7.56 -27.67
CA SER A 175 41.12 8.47 -28.53
C SER A 175 42.46 7.83 -28.85
N SER A 176 42.57 7.34 -30.08
CA SER A 176 43.83 6.97 -30.73
C SER A 176 44.69 8.20 -30.99
N GLY A 177 45.96 8.12 -30.58
CA GLY A 177 47.12 8.60 -31.35
C GLY A 177 47.58 10.05 -31.18
N ARG A 178 48.79 10.25 -30.62
CA ARG A 178 49.86 11.07 -31.24
C ARG A 178 51.23 10.81 -30.60
N ALA A 179 52.22 10.50 -31.43
CA ALA A 179 53.63 10.36 -31.05
C ALA A 179 54.25 11.72 -30.64
N PRO A 180 55.28 11.74 -29.77
CA PRO A 180 56.03 12.97 -29.50
C PRO A 180 57.03 13.23 -30.62
N ILE A 181 56.89 14.39 -31.29
CA ILE A 181 57.94 14.99 -32.11
C ILE A 181 58.53 16.12 -31.28
N ASN A 182 59.82 16.11 -31.01
CA ASN A 182 60.63 17.33 -30.95
C ASN A 182 62.12 17.00 -31.07
N HIS A 183 62.71 17.53 -32.13
CA HIS A 183 64.15 17.60 -32.42
C HIS A 183 64.64 19.05 -32.14
N PRO A 184 65.96 19.34 -32.21
CA PRO A 184 66.78 20.04 -31.20
C PRO A 184 66.97 21.56 -31.48
N PRO A 185 67.72 22.33 -30.66
CA PRO A 185 69.14 22.70 -30.99
C PRO A 185 70.00 23.09 -29.73
N PRO A 186 71.24 23.65 -29.83
CA PRO A 186 72.14 23.86 -30.97
C PRO A 186 73.38 22.94 -31.03
#